data_AF-A0A7C6DLR3-F1
#
_entry.id   AF-A0A7C6DLR3-F1
#
_cell.length_a   1.000
_cell.length_b   1.000
_cell.length_c   1.000
_cell.angle_alpha   90.00
_cell.angle_beta   90.00
_cell.angle_gamma   90.00
#
_symmetry.space_group_name_H-M   'P 1'
#
loop_
_entity.id
_entity.type
_entity.pdbx_description
1 polymer ?
#
loop_
_entity_poly.entity_id
_entity_poly.type
_entity_poly.pdbx_seq_one_letter_code
_entity_poly.pdbx_strand_id
1 'polypeptide(L)'
;MTTTETTDRIIRLAREVGSTATTHAGAMRYMVARPVPRAPIPDAEGMYAVQQRRCDTDIADWDGENARDAVRRQHWSTRMEARAASQCRERGLWTLEDALAETRERDIPIQRAISRAIAGRTSYRRSRSCWVGGEHRTWVFLAHDGHGHCSGESQRVWHRRHHWSGTDSSHSFYITRRTLHTLGVDRIVIGGLVTLDYSQPDATGVARARWAVQSTGVSLRTETGYIVRGRYHVVWRGQDTPAARRRALREYAQSVQRRRAAATQRHVAERLAHGDADGFAGLVVRRDDSIAAGNCGSGTDSWIAAHLPGRREATVQEILATGDRRPEVLRAVMVAIRRAQHESVTQTA
;
A
#
# COMPACT_ATOMS: atom_id res chain seq x y z
N MET A 1 27.80 24.20 31.91
CA MET A 1 28.66 23.71 30.81
C MET A 1 28.12 24.31 29.52
N THR A 2 28.96 25.04 28.80
CA THR A 2 28.58 25.61 27.49
C THR A 2 28.66 24.54 26.40
N THR A 3 27.92 24.71 25.29
CA THR A 3 27.92 23.79 24.14
C THR A 3 29.32 23.55 23.56
N THR A 4 30.18 24.56 23.67
CA THR A 4 31.60 24.50 23.27
C THR A 4 32.42 23.60 24.21
N GLU A 5 32.23 23.71 25.53
CA GLU A 5 32.92 22.85 26.51
C GLU A 5 32.55 21.36 26.34
N THR A 6 31.28 21.07 26.03
CA THR A 6 30.82 19.70 25.77
C THR A 6 31.41 19.14 24.48
N THR A 7 31.49 19.97 23.44
CA THR A 7 32.07 19.60 22.14
C THR A 7 33.55 19.26 22.25
N ASP A 8 34.33 20.13 22.89
CA ASP A 8 35.77 19.95 23.04
C ASP A 8 36.11 18.75 23.94
N ARG A 9 35.27 18.50 24.95
CA ARG A 9 35.40 17.32 25.81
C ARG A 9 35.19 16.02 25.02
N ILE A 10 34.19 15.96 24.15
CA ILE A 10 33.88 14.77 23.33
C ILE A 10 34.98 14.52 22.30
N ILE A 11 35.49 15.57 21.65
CA ILE A 11 36.62 15.46 20.71
C ILE A 11 37.88 14.97 21.42
N ARG A 12 38.20 15.52 22.61
CA ARG A 12 39.34 15.09 23.42
C ARG A 12 39.23 13.63 23.84
N LEU A 13 38.08 13.21 24.37
CA LEU A 13 37.86 11.81 24.78
C LEU A 13 37.99 10.85 23.61
N ALA A 14 37.47 11.20 22.43
CA ALA A 14 37.63 10.37 21.24
C ALA A 14 39.11 10.23 20.84
N ARG A 15 39.91 11.31 20.95
CA ARG A 15 41.36 11.27 20.67
C ARG A 15 42.13 10.41 21.66
N GLU A 16 41.80 10.47 22.95
CA GLU A 16 42.40 9.62 23.99
C GLU A 16 42.21 8.12 23.71
N VAL A 17 41.12 7.75 23.03
CA VAL A 17 40.84 6.37 22.63
C VAL A 17 41.29 6.02 21.19
N GLY A 18 42.07 6.89 20.55
CA GLY A 18 42.71 6.65 19.25
C GLY A 18 41.98 7.24 18.04
N SER A 19 41.03 8.15 18.23
CA SER A 19 40.35 8.85 17.12
C SER A 19 41.21 9.98 16.55
N THR A 20 41.21 10.14 15.23
CA THR A 20 41.76 11.33 14.56
C THR A 20 40.71 12.43 14.34
N ALA A 21 39.49 12.25 14.86
CA ALA A 21 38.41 13.19 14.64
C ALA A 21 38.73 14.60 15.17
N THR A 22 38.42 15.60 14.34
CA THR A 22 38.55 17.03 14.65
C THR A 22 37.21 17.72 14.83
N THR A 23 36.11 17.03 14.57
CA THR A 23 34.74 17.54 14.70
C THR A 23 33.94 16.71 15.70
N HIS A 24 32.97 17.34 16.35
CA HIS A 24 32.06 16.67 17.29
C HIS A 24 31.39 15.43 16.68
N ALA A 25 30.85 15.58 15.46
CA ALA A 25 30.19 14.48 14.75
C ALA A 25 31.16 13.34 14.40
N GLY A 26 32.41 13.66 14.02
CA GLY A 26 33.44 12.65 13.76
C GLY A 26 33.85 11.89 15.02
N ALA A 27 34.00 12.62 16.14
CA ALA A 27 34.32 12.05 17.44
C ALA A 27 33.21 11.11 17.94
N MET A 28 31.95 11.54 17.79
CA MET A 28 30.77 10.73 18.13
C MET A 28 30.68 9.46 17.28
N ARG A 29 30.85 9.56 15.95
CA ARG A 29 30.86 8.39 15.07
C ARG A 29 31.96 7.39 15.44
N TYR A 30 33.16 7.89 15.76
CA TYR A 30 34.27 7.03 16.19
C TYR A 30 33.95 6.31 17.50
N MET A 31 33.41 7.02 18.49
CA MET A 31 33.08 6.42 19.78
C MET A 31 31.95 5.38 19.69
N VAL A 32 30.99 5.58 18.78
CA VAL A 32 29.92 4.61 18.50
C VAL A 32 30.44 3.39 17.74
N ALA A 33 31.42 3.56 16.86
CA ALA A 33 31.95 2.49 16.01
C ALA A 33 32.99 1.58 16.69
N ARG A 34 33.49 1.92 17.89
CA ARG A 34 34.57 1.16 18.53
C ARG A 34 34.04 -0.15 19.13
N PRO A 35 34.55 -1.33 18.72
CA PRO A 35 34.22 -2.59 19.41
C PRO A 35 34.85 -2.59 20.80
N VAL A 36 34.04 -2.85 21.83
CA VAL A 36 34.55 -3.03 23.21
C VAL A 36 35.24 -4.40 23.30
N PRO A 37 36.45 -4.52 23.86
CA PRO A 37 37.07 -5.82 24.13
C PRO A 37 36.17 -6.63 25.06
N ARG A 38 35.87 -7.87 24.69
CA ARG A 38 35.06 -8.79 25.51
C ARG A 38 35.81 -9.10 26.80
N ALA A 39 35.19 -8.85 27.96
CA ALA A 39 35.41 -9.73 29.11
C ALA A 39 34.64 -11.05 28.83
N PRO A 40 35.23 -12.23 29.05
CA PRO A 40 34.54 -13.49 28.82
C PRO A 40 33.38 -13.64 29.83
N ILE A 41 32.18 -13.90 29.33
CA ILE A 41 31.00 -14.24 30.14
C ILE A 41 31.01 -15.77 30.33
N PRO A 42 30.98 -16.27 31.57
CA PRO A 42 30.94 -17.70 31.85
C PRO A 42 29.50 -18.22 31.61
N ASP A 43 29.21 -18.65 30.38
CA ASP A 43 28.13 -19.59 29.94
C ASP A 43 27.76 -19.45 28.44
N ALA A 44 28.52 -18.67 27.66
CA ALA A 44 28.14 -18.24 26.30
C ALA A 44 27.68 -19.36 25.34
N GLU A 45 28.10 -20.61 25.52
CA GLU A 45 27.64 -21.74 24.71
C GLU A 45 26.15 -22.06 24.88
N GLY A 46 25.59 -21.88 26.09
CA GLY A 46 24.17 -22.15 26.36
C GLY A 46 23.22 -21.11 25.76
N MET A 47 23.58 -19.82 25.84
CA MET A 47 22.79 -18.75 25.25
C MET A 47 22.84 -18.74 23.71
N TYR A 48 23.98 -19.09 23.10
CA TYR A 48 24.09 -19.18 21.64
C TYR A 48 23.21 -20.31 21.07
N ALA A 49 23.17 -21.48 21.73
CA ALA A 49 22.39 -22.63 21.24
C ALA A 49 20.86 -22.39 21.25
N VAL A 50 20.34 -21.63 22.21
CA VAL A 50 18.90 -21.30 22.32
C VAL A 50 18.51 -20.22 21.30
N GLN A 51 19.41 -19.29 21.00
CA GLN A 51 19.16 -18.17 20.10
C GLN A 51 19.29 -18.57 18.62
N GLN A 52 20.16 -19.54 18.32
CA GLN A 52 20.34 -20.10 16.98
C GLN A 52 19.11 -20.90 16.53
N ARG A 53 18.54 -21.74 17.40
CA ARG A 53 17.29 -22.48 17.11
C ARG A 53 16.09 -21.58 16.79
N ARG A 54 16.00 -20.40 17.43
CA ARG A 54 14.92 -19.43 17.19
C ARG A 54 15.06 -18.68 15.88
N CYS A 55 16.29 -18.50 15.37
CA CYS A 55 16.52 -17.86 14.08
C CYS A 55 16.40 -18.85 12.92
N ASP A 56 16.68 -20.13 13.15
CA ASP A 56 16.64 -21.16 12.11
C ASP A 56 15.21 -21.62 11.76
N THR A 57 14.23 -21.40 12.65
CA THR A 57 12.82 -21.79 12.41
C THR A 57 12.04 -20.79 11.56
N ASP A 58 12.46 -19.52 11.51
CA ASP A 58 11.74 -18.45 10.78
C ASP A 58 12.32 -18.16 9.37
N ILE A 59 13.42 -18.82 8.98
CA ILE A 59 14.20 -18.51 7.76
C ILE A 59 14.44 -19.77 6.91
N ALA A 60 13.46 -20.68 6.85
CA ALA A 60 13.57 -21.90 6.04
C ALA A 60 13.25 -21.68 4.54
N ASP A 61 12.59 -20.59 4.14
CA ASP A 61 12.06 -20.40 2.77
C ASP A 61 12.70 -19.25 1.97
N TRP A 62 13.93 -18.83 2.30
CA TRP A 62 14.61 -17.74 1.57
C TRP A 62 15.97 -18.19 1.03
N ASP A 63 16.02 -18.41 -0.28
CA ASP A 63 17.26 -18.64 -1.04
C ASP A 63 18.17 -17.40 -0.96
N GLY A 64 19.35 -17.58 -0.37
CA GLY A 64 20.44 -16.61 -0.43
C GLY A 64 21.17 -16.44 0.90
N GLU A 65 22.30 -17.12 1.03
CA GLU A 65 23.28 -16.96 2.12
C GLU A 65 23.65 -15.48 2.38
N ASN A 66 23.67 -14.66 1.32
CA ASN A 66 23.91 -13.21 1.36
C ASN A 66 22.81 -12.40 2.07
N ALA A 67 21.55 -12.82 1.99
CA ALA A 67 20.44 -12.13 2.65
C ALA A 67 20.42 -12.39 4.16
N ARG A 68 20.74 -13.63 4.56
CA ARG A 68 20.93 -14.01 5.98
C ARG A 68 22.05 -13.20 6.62
N ASP A 69 23.14 -13.03 5.91
CA ASP A 69 24.27 -12.24 6.32
C ASP A 69 23.97 -10.74 6.42
N ALA A 70 23.23 -10.18 5.46
CA ALA A 70 22.82 -8.78 5.48
C ALA A 70 21.91 -8.47 6.67
N VAL A 71 20.93 -9.35 6.95
CA VAL A 71 20.03 -9.21 8.10
C VAL A 71 20.79 -9.37 9.42
N ARG A 72 21.73 -10.33 9.52
CA ARG A 72 22.59 -10.49 10.69
C ARG A 72 23.47 -9.26 10.95
N ARG A 73 24.10 -8.70 9.90
CA ARG A 73 24.91 -7.48 10.00
C ARG A 73 24.07 -6.28 10.42
N GLN A 74 22.88 -6.12 9.86
CA GLN A 74 21.96 -5.03 10.21
C GLN A 74 21.47 -5.14 11.67
N HIS A 75 21.12 -6.36 12.10
CA HIS A 75 20.69 -6.61 13.48
C HIS A 75 21.83 -6.37 14.48
N TRP A 76 23.05 -6.78 14.13
CA TRP A 76 24.24 -6.55 14.95
C TRP A 76 24.59 -5.06 15.05
N SER A 77 24.57 -4.31 13.93
CA SER A 77 24.78 -2.85 13.92
C SER A 77 23.77 -2.14 14.81
N THR A 78 22.48 -2.48 14.67
CA THR A 78 21.39 -1.90 15.47
C THR A 78 21.59 -2.17 16.97
N ARG A 79 22.03 -3.37 17.36
CA ARG A 79 22.32 -3.71 18.76
C ARG A 79 23.53 -2.95 19.33
N MET A 80 24.58 -2.80 18.53
CA MET A 80 25.78 -2.07 18.93
C MET A 80 25.50 -0.58 19.08
N GLU A 81 24.76 0.01 18.14
CA GLU A 81 24.29 1.40 18.20
C GLU A 81 23.40 1.64 19.43
N ALA A 82 22.45 0.74 19.73
CA ALA A 82 21.60 0.85 20.92
C ALA A 82 22.39 0.75 22.23
N ARG A 83 23.41 -0.12 22.30
CA ARG A 83 24.25 -0.29 23.48
C ARG A 83 25.19 0.91 23.68
N ALA A 84 25.78 1.42 22.61
CA ALA A 84 26.58 2.65 22.64
C ALA A 84 25.72 3.84 23.08
N ALA A 85 24.50 3.97 22.56
CA ALA A 85 23.55 5.00 22.96
C ALA A 85 23.12 4.89 24.43
N SER A 86 23.01 3.68 25.00
CA SER A 86 22.77 3.47 26.43
C SER A 86 23.94 3.94 27.27
N GLN A 87 25.17 3.56 26.89
CA GLN A 87 26.38 3.93 27.62
C GLN A 87 26.66 5.43 27.58
N CYS A 88 26.39 6.09 26.44
CA CYS A 88 26.48 7.54 26.34
C CYS A 88 25.43 8.25 27.21
N ARG A 89 24.21 7.69 27.34
CA ARG A 89 23.17 8.19 28.24
C ARG A 89 23.53 8.01 29.71
N GLU A 90 24.00 6.82 30.11
CA GLU A 90 24.46 6.52 31.47
C GLU A 90 25.62 7.42 31.93
N ARG A 91 26.46 7.87 30.98
CA ARG A 91 27.60 8.77 31.24
C ARG A 91 27.26 10.26 31.10
N GLY A 92 26.00 10.61 30.82
CA GLY A 92 25.56 12.00 30.62
C GLY A 92 26.16 12.68 29.39
N LEU A 93 26.69 11.90 28.43
CA LEU A 93 27.34 12.38 27.21
C LEU A 93 26.37 12.52 26.03
N TRP A 94 25.16 11.96 26.16
CA TRP A 94 24.11 12.04 25.18
C TRP A 94 22.79 12.22 25.90
N THR A 95 22.30 13.46 25.97
CA THR A 95 21.05 13.73 26.67
C THR A 95 19.87 13.17 25.90
N LEU A 96 18.75 12.92 26.60
CA LEU A 96 17.50 12.53 25.94
C LEU A 96 17.06 13.58 24.91
N GLU A 97 17.33 14.86 25.18
CA GLU A 97 17.00 15.97 24.28
C GLU A 97 17.81 15.91 22.98
N ASP A 98 19.11 15.67 23.06
CA ASP A 98 19.99 15.50 21.90
C ASP A 98 19.60 14.27 21.06
N ALA A 99 19.24 13.17 21.71
CA ALA A 99 18.78 11.95 21.02
C ALA A 99 17.44 12.18 20.30
N LEU A 100 16.53 12.95 20.90
CA LEU A 100 15.27 13.34 20.27
C LEU A 100 15.50 14.33 19.12
N ALA A 101 16.43 15.27 19.26
CA ALA A 101 16.80 16.23 18.22
C ALA A 101 17.36 15.53 16.98
N GLU A 102 18.32 14.61 17.15
CA GLU A 102 18.88 13.84 16.04
C GLU A 102 17.82 12.95 15.35
N THR A 103 16.92 12.35 16.14
CA THR A 103 15.81 11.56 15.59
C THR A 103 14.88 12.44 14.74
N ARG A 104 14.56 13.66 15.21
CA ARG A 104 13.75 14.63 14.45
C ARG A 104 14.43 15.02 13.14
N GLU A 105 15.73 15.31 13.15
CA GLU A 105 16.48 15.67 11.95
C GLU A 105 16.44 14.56 10.89
N ARG A 106 16.58 13.30 11.31
CA ARG A 106 16.48 12.13 10.42
C ARG A 106 15.07 11.92 9.87
N ASP A 107 14.04 12.33 10.61
CA ASP A 107 12.63 12.11 10.23
C ASP A 107 12.08 13.18 9.28
N ILE A 108 12.63 14.40 9.29
CA ILE A 108 12.19 15.52 8.45
C ILE A 108 12.12 15.15 6.95
N PRO A 109 13.15 14.55 6.31
CA PRO A 109 13.08 14.18 4.90
C PRO A 109 11.96 13.17 4.60
N ILE A 110 11.76 12.21 5.50
CA ILE A 110 10.73 11.17 5.38
C ILE A 110 9.34 11.81 5.47
N GLN A 111 9.12 12.66 6.49
CA GLN A 111 7.85 13.38 6.68
C GLN A 111 7.52 14.28 5.49
N ARG A 112 8.52 14.96 4.90
CA ARG A 112 8.35 15.75 3.67
C ARG A 112 7.97 14.89 2.47
N ALA A 113 8.59 13.73 2.30
CA ALA A 113 8.27 12.80 1.22
C ALA A 113 6.82 12.28 1.36
N ILE A 114 6.42 11.90 2.57
CA ILE A 114 5.04 11.47 2.85
C ILE A 114 4.04 12.61 2.61
N SER A 115 4.34 13.81 3.10
CA SER A 115 3.46 14.98 2.92
C SER A 115 3.18 15.26 1.44
N ARG A 116 4.20 15.13 0.58
CA ARG A 116 4.03 15.22 -0.89
C ARG A 116 3.16 14.11 -1.46
N ALA A 117 3.36 12.87 -1.02
CA ALA A 117 2.54 11.74 -1.44
C ALA A 117 1.06 11.91 -1.05
N ILE A 118 0.80 12.47 0.14
CA ILE A 118 -0.55 12.77 0.64
C ILE A 118 -1.20 13.89 -0.17
N ALA A 119 -0.50 15.02 -0.34
CA ALA A 119 -1.07 16.23 -0.93
C ALA A 119 -1.72 16.01 -2.31
N GLY A 120 -1.12 15.16 -3.15
CA GLY A 120 -1.59 14.89 -4.51
C GLY A 120 -2.51 13.69 -4.68
N ARG A 121 -2.77 12.90 -3.63
CA ARG A 121 -3.45 11.59 -3.76
C ARG A 121 -4.65 11.40 -2.82
N THR A 122 -4.85 12.26 -1.83
CA THR A 122 -5.98 12.13 -0.90
C THR A 122 -7.25 12.79 -1.39
N SER A 123 -8.40 12.23 -1.01
CA SER A 123 -9.74 12.75 -1.29
C SER A 123 -10.39 13.52 -0.13
N TYR A 124 -9.64 13.85 0.93
CA TYR A 124 -10.20 14.53 2.10
C TYR A 124 -10.65 15.95 1.77
N ARG A 125 -11.86 16.31 2.22
CA ARG A 125 -12.35 17.70 2.21
C ARG A 125 -11.43 18.59 3.03
N ARG A 126 -11.20 19.79 2.52
CA ARG A 126 -10.40 20.86 3.12
C ARG A 126 -11.28 22.09 3.27
N SER A 127 -10.95 22.97 4.20
CA SER A 127 -11.61 24.27 4.24
C SER A 127 -11.35 25.00 2.93
N ARG A 128 -12.38 25.67 2.40
CA ARG A 128 -12.29 26.48 1.19
C ARG A 128 -12.98 27.80 1.50
N SER A 129 -12.22 28.89 1.47
CA SER A 129 -12.72 30.26 1.60
C SER A 129 -11.91 31.14 0.66
N CYS A 130 -12.56 32.10 0.01
CA CYS A 130 -11.94 33.01 -0.94
C CYS A 130 -11.71 34.43 -0.38
N TRP A 131 -12.17 34.71 0.84
CA TRP A 131 -12.12 36.06 1.42
C TRP A 131 -11.27 36.13 2.69
N VAL A 132 -11.46 35.20 3.63
CA VAL A 132 -10.74 35.10 4.92
C VAL A 132 -10.58 33.64 5.27
N GLY A 133 -9.37 33.23 5.67
CA GLY A 133 -9.04 31.82 5.90
C GLY A 133 -9.10 30.97 4.63
N GLY A 134 -9.33 29.67 4.78
CA GLY A 134 -9.27 28.70 3.68
C GLY A 134 -7.89 28.05 3.52
N GLU A 135 -6.96 28.34 4.44
CA GLU A 135 -5.70 27.64 4.48
C GLU A 135 -5.93 26.19 4.94
N HIS A 136 -5.21 25.26 4.32
CA HIS A 136 -5.18 23.88 4.76
C HIS A 136 -3.75 23.43 5.03
N ARG A 137 -3.48 22.99 6.26
CA ARG A 137 -2.18 22.47 6.66
C ARG A 137 -2.22 20.96 6.83
N THR A 138 -1.19 20.29 6.37
CA THR A 138 -1.01 18.86 6.59
C THR A 138 0.26 18.65 7.40
N TRP A 139 0.11 18.03 8.56
CA TRP A 139 1.20 17.63 9.43
C TRP A 139 1.38 16.13 9.36
N VAL A 140 2.62 15.69 9.20
CA VAL A 140 2.97 14.27 9.17
C VAL A 140 4.00 14.00 10.23
N PHE A 141 3.71 13.02 11.08
CA PHE A 141 4.56 12.57 12.16
C PHE A 141 4.81 11.07 12.02
N LEU A 142 5.97 10.62 12.50
CA LEU A 142 6.21 9.19 12.69
C LEU A 142 5.69 8.79 14.06
N ALA A 143 4.82 7.78 14.11
CA ALA A 143 4.25 7.28 15.35
C ALA A 143 5.30 6.51 16.14
N HIS A 144 5.66 7.00 17.32
CA HIS A 144 6.66 6.37 18.22
C HIS A 144 6.03 5.37 19.20
N ASP A 145 4.73 5.47 19.44
CA ASP A 145 3.93 4.57 20.28
C ASP A 145 3.58 3.24 19.59
N GLY A 146 4.03 3.04 18.35
CA GLY A 146 3.75 1.86 17.55
C GLY A 146 2.35 1.83 16.95
N HIS A 147 1.56 2.91 17.06
CA HIS A 147 0.18 2.95 16.62
C HIS A 147 -0.13 4.16 15.74
N GLY A 148 -0.50 3.88 14.49
CA GLY A 148 -0.94 4.91 13.56
C GLY A 148 -2.28 5.51 13.98
N HIS A 149 -2.37 6.84 13.97
CA HIS A 149 -3.59 7.59 14.27
C HIS A 149 -3.64 8.91 13.48
N CYS A 150 -4.78 9.58 13.49
CA CYS A 150 -4.94 10.86 12.82
C CYS A 150 -5.89 11.79 13.58
N SER A 151 -5.73 13.09 13.37
CA SER A 151 -6.71 14.09 13.78
C SER A 151 -6.97 15.08 12.64
N GLY A 152 -8.16 15.67 12.65
CA GLY A 152 -8.55 16.72 11.72
C GLY A 152 -9.30 17.80 12.46
N GLU A 153 -8.83 19.03 12.31
CA GLU A 153 -9.31 20.18 13.06
C GLU A 153 -9.64 21.33 12.11
N SER A 154 -10.55 22.20 12.54
CA SER A 154 -10.86 23.45 11.88
C SER A 154 -10.82 24.59 12.88
N GLN A 155 -10.21 25.70 12.49
CA GLN A 155 -10.15 26.90 13.30
C GLN A 155 -10.84 28.05 12.58
N ARG A 156 -11.69 28.78 13.30
CA ARG A 156 -12.30 30.01 12.78
C ARG A 156 -11.26 31.13 12.78
N VAL A 157 -11.14 31.83 11.65
CA VAL A 157 -10.20 32.93 11.46
C VAL A 157 -10.97 34.17 11.05
N TRP A 158 -10.60 35.31 11.63
CA TRP A 158 -11.24 36.60 11.41
C TRP A 158 -10.35 37.54 10.59
N HIS A 159 -10.97 38.37 9.76
CA HIS A 159 -10.26 39.41 9.05
C HIS A 159 -9.74 40.44 10.06
N ARG A 160 -8.48 40.88 9.90
CA ARG A 160 -7.84 41.79 10.87
C ARG A 160 -8.55 43.14 11.01
N ARG A 161 -9.25 43.60 9.97
CA ARG A 161 -9.84 44.95 9.89
C ARG A 161 -11.36 44.98 9.67
N HIS A 162 -11.99 43.85 9.39
CA HIS A 162 -13.42 43.78 9.01
C HIS A 162 -14.09 42.63 9.76
N HIS A 163 -15.41 42.69 9.96
CA HIS A 163 -16.18 41.66 10.65
C HIS A 163 -16.47 40.42 9.79
N TRP A 164 -15.49 40.00 8.98
CA TRP A 164 -15.59 38.80 8.16
C TRP A 164 -14.83 37.66 8.83
N SER A 165 -15.36 36.44 8.73
CA SER A 165 -14.68 35.24 9.19
C SER A 165 -14.69 34.16 8.14
N GLY A 166 -13.67 33.33 8.13
CA GLY A 166 -13.71 32.02 7.49
C GLY A 166 -13.07 30.96 8.38
N THR A 167 -12.61 29.90 7.76
CA THR A 167 -12.17 28.69 8.46
C THR A 167 -10.89 28.17 7.83
N ASP A 168 -9.86 27.97 8.64
CA ASP A 168 -8.70 27.17 8.27
C ASP A 168 -8.88 25.74 8.74
N SER A 169 -8.21 24.79 8.10
CA SER A 169 -8.19 23.41 8.59
C SER A 169 -6.82 22.81 8.62
N SER A 170 -6.65 21.82 9.49
CA SER A 170 -5.43 21.04 9.57
C SER A 170 -5.73 19.56 9.67
N HIS A 171 -4.91 18.74 9.00
CA HIS A 171 -4.87 17.30 9.18
C HIS A 171 -3.52 16.90 9.75
N SER A 172 -3.56 16.08 10.79
CA SER A 172 -2.36 15.50 11.40
C SER A 172 -2.40 14.00 11.22
N PHE A 173 -1.35 13.44 10.63
CA PHE A 173 -1.21 12.01 10.38
C PHE A 173 -0.01 11.47 11.14
N TYR A 174 -0.24 10.46 11.97
CA TYR A 174 0.80 9.73 12.70
C TYR A 174 0.94 8.36 12.08
N ILE A 175 2.10 8.10 11.49
CA ILE A 175 2.33 6.94 10.62
C ILE A 175 3.41 6.06 11.25
N THR A 176 3.14 4.77 11.37
CA THR A 176 4.13 3.84 11.95
C THR A 176 5.31 3.61 10.98
N ARG A 177 6.53 3.50 11.52
CA ARG A 177 7.72 3.15 10.70
C ARG A 177 7.54 1.81 9.97
N ARG A 178 6.86 0.85 10.61
CA ARG A 178 6.53 -0.44 9.98
C ARG A 178 5.78 -0.26 8.67
N THR A 179 4.78 0.63 8.63
CA THR A 179 4.05 0.96 7.41
C THR A 179 4.97 1.43 6.30
N LEU A 180 5.92 2.30 6.63
CA LEU A 180 6.89 2.82 5.66
C LEU A 180 7.85 1.73 5.17
N HIS A 181 8.30 0.83 6.05
CA HIS A 181 9.14 -0.29 5.64
C HIS A 181 8.40 -1.27 4.73
N THR A 182 7.11 -1.52 4.99
CA THR A 182 6.36 -2.54 4.24
C THR A 182 5.75 -2.00 2.94
N LEU A 183 5.19 -0.79 2.95
CA LEU A 183 4.54 -0.19 1.78
C LEU A 183 5.46 0.75 1.00
N GLY A 184 6.44 1.37 1.67
CA GLY A 184 7.16 2.51 1.13
C GLY A 184 6.32 3.80 1.18
N VAL A 185 6.99 4.93 0.97
CA VAL A 185 6.34 6.25 0.96
C VAL A 185 5.34 6.38 -0.19
N ASP A 186 5.65 5.80 -1.35
CA ASP A 186 4.82 5.93 -2.55
C ASP A 186 3.46 5.23 -2.46
N ARG A 187 3.30 4.28 -1.55
CA ARG A 187 2.07 3.50 -1.42
C ARG A 187 1.34 3.78 -0.12
N ILE A 188 1.68 4.88 0.55
CA ILE A 188 1.04 5.25 1.79
C ILE A 188 -0.42 5.68 1.59
N VAL A 189 -0.76 6.18 0.40
CA VAL A 189 -2.13 6.51 0.03
C VAL A 189 -2.74 5.37 -0.77
N ILE A 190 -3.74 4.70 -0.20
CA ILE A 190 -4.43 3.56 -0.79
C ILE A 190 -5.89 3.96 -0.95
N GLY A 191 -6.34 4.15 -2.19
CA GLY A 191 -7.75 4.39 -2.50
C GLY A 191 -8.22 5.76 -2.04
N GLY A 192 -7.33 6.74 -2.12
CA GLY A 192 -7.55 8.10 -1.63
C GLY A 192 -7.43 8.25 -0.11
N LEU A 193 -7.14 7.18 0.63
CA LEU A 193 -7.00 7.19 2.09
C LEU A 193 -5.54 7.02 2.50
N VAL A 194 -5.11 7.78 3.51
CA VAL A 194 -3.78 7.66 4.10
C VAL A 194 -3.74 6.45 5.03
N THR A 195 -2.81 5.55 4.78
CA THR A 195 -2.52 4.37 5.61
C THR A 195 -1.61 4.79 6.75
N LEU A 196 -2.10 4.63 7.98
CA LEU A 196 -1.47 5.06 9.22
C LEU A 196 -0.66 3.92 9.86
N ASP A 197 -1.20 2.71 9.77
CA ASP A 197 -0.55 1.50 10.24
C ASP A 197 -0.81 0.34 9.27
N TYR A 198 0.18 -0.50 9.04
CA TYR A 198 0.09 -1.67 8.17
C TYR A 198 0.87 -2.82 8.79
N SER A 199 0.22 -3.96 8.98
CA SER A 199 0.87 -5.20 9.43
C SER A 199 1.50 -5.93 8.26
N GLN A 200 2.44 -6.82 8.54
CA GLN A 200 2.90 -7.77 7.52
C GLN A 200 1.71 -8.62 7.05
N PRO A 201 1.60 -8.91 5.73
CA PRO A 201 0.59 -9.83 5.22
C PRO A 201 0.81 -11.24 5.74
N ASP A 202 -0.27 -11.94 6.04
CA ASP A 202 -0.24 -13.37 6.35
C ASP A 202 0.00 -14.22 5.08
N ALA A 203 0.06 -15.55 5.24
CA ALA A 203 0.27 -16.50 4.14
C ALA A 203 -0.84 -16.44 3.06
N THR A 204 -2.03 -15.92 3.38
CA THR A 204 -3.11 -15.73 2.40
C THR A 204 -3.04 -14.35 1.73
N GLY A 205 -1.99 -13.58 2.03
CA GLY A 205 -1.77 -12.24 1.49
C GLY A 205 -2.62 -11.17 2.16
N VAL A 206 -3.24 -11.44 3.30
CA VAL A 206 -4.09 -10.49 4.02
C VAL A 206 -3.29 -9.79 5.11
N ALA A 207 -3.27 -8.47 5.09
CA ALA A 207 -2.67 -7.62 6.11
C ALA A 207 -3.73 -6.81 6.84
N ARG A 208 -3.55 -6.61 8.14
CA ARG A 208 -4.33 -5.63 8.90
C ARG A 208 -3.78 -4.23 8.60
N ALA A 209 -4.68 -3.25 8.47
CA ALA A 209 -4.30 -1.88 8.25
C ALA A 209 -5.18 -0.91 9.06
N ARG A 210 -4.63 0.27 9.34
CA ARG A 210 -5.35 1.43 9.85
C ARG A 210 -5.23 2.55 8.85
N TRP A 211 -6.31 3.29 8.64
CA TRP A 211 -6.33 4.42 7.72
C TRP A 211 -7.08 5.60 8.31
N ALA A 212 -6.75 6.79 7.83
CA ALA A 212 -7.50 7.99 8.14
C ALA A 212 -8.79 8.03 7.31
N VAL A 213 -9.93 8.16 7.95
CA VAL A 213 -11.23 8.37 7.31
C VAL A 213 -11.76 9.73 7.71
N GLN A 214 -12.25 10.47 6.72
CA GLN A 214 -12.95 11.71 6.99
C GLN A 214 -14.34 11.42 7.55
N SER A 215 -14.63 12.02 8.70
CA SER A 215 -15.95 12.02 9.31
C SER A 215 -16.75 13.25 8.84
N THR A 216 -17.38 13.98 9.76
CA THR A 216 -18.15 15.19 9.44
C THR A 216 -17.20 16.36 9.19
N GLY A 217 -17.44 17.13 8.13
CA GLY A 217 -16.66 18.32 7.80
C GLY A 217 -15.21 17.96 7.43
N VAL A 218 -14.25 18.51 8.18
CA VAL A 218 -12.81 18.28 7.98
C VAL A 218 -12.21 17.30 9.00
N SER A 219 -12.99 16.83 9.97
CA SER A 219 -12.49 15.93 11.01
C SER A 219 -12.08 14.57 10.44
N LEU A 220 -11.04 14.01 11.03
CA LEU A 220 -10.53 12.68 10.70
C LEU A 220 -10.71 11.75 11.88
N ARG A 221 -10.99 10.48 11.58
CA ARG A 221 -10.97 9.38 12.54
C ARG A 221 -10.14 8.23 12.01
N THR A 222 -9.51 7.50 12.92
CA THR A 222 -8.79 6.27 12.58
C THR A 222 -9.79 5.13 12.43
N GLU A 223 -9.77 4.44 11.30
CA GLU A 223 -10.48 3.17 11.13
C GLU A 223 -9.50 2.03 10.91
N THR A 224 -9.90 0.83 11.31
CA THR A 224 -9.12 -0.39 11.13
C THR A 224 -9.84 -1.29 10.12
N GLY A 225 -9.07 -2.11 9.41
CA GLY A 225 -9.58 -3.24 8.65
C GLY A 225 -8.45 -4.02 7.98
N TYR A 226 -8.71 -4.54 6.78
CA TYR A 226 -7.83 -5.48 6.09
C TYR A 226 -7.50 -5.04 4.67
N ILE A 227 -6.33 -5.44 4.18
CA ILE A 227 -5.85 -5.25 2.81
C ILE A 227 -5.43 -6.62 2.28
N VAL A 228 -5.90 -7.00 1.08
CA VAL A 228 -5.50 -8.24 0.41
C VAL A 228 -4.48 -7.94 -0.69
N ARG A 229 -3.33 -8.62 -0.67
CA ARG A 229 -2.21 -8.47 -1.61
C ARG A 229 -2.64 -8.97 -3.01
N GLY A 230 -2.41 -8.17 -4.06
CA GLY A 230 -2.73 -8.53 -5.46
C GLY A 230 -3.70 -7.58 -6.19
N ARG A 231 -4.38 -6.69 -5.45
CA ARG A 231 -4.94 -5.42 -5.93
C ARG A 231 -5.30 -4.59 -4.69
N TYR A 232 -4.92 -3.32 -4.66
CA TYR A 232 -5.45 -2.39 -3.67
C TYR A 232 -6.98 -2.39 -3.77
N HIS A 233 -7.66 -2.41 -2.61
CA HIS A 233 -9.11 -2.31 -2.43
C HIS A 233 -9.87 -3.63 -2.28
N VAL A 234 -9.81 -4.18 -1.06
CA VAL A 234 -11.05 -4.36 -0.30
C VAL A 234 -10.88 -3.61 1.02
N VAL A 235 -11.38 -2.38 1.09
CA VAL A 235 -11.38 -1.59 2.33
C VAL A 235 -12.62 -2.03 3.11
N TRP A 236 -12.48 -3.00 4.00
CA TRP A 236 -13.55 -3.27 4.94
C TRP A 236 -13.45 -2.31 6.12
N ARG A 237 -14.45 -1.43 6.25
CA ARG A 237 -14.58 -0.44 7.31
C ARG A 237 -15.35 -1.06 8.47
N GLY A 238 -14.69 -1.30 9.60
CA GLY A 238 -15.37 -1.76 10.80
C GLY A 238 -14.44 -2.35 11.86
N GLN A 239 -15.02 -2.88 12.94
CA GLN A 239 -14.26 -3.51 14.01
C GLN A 239 -13.44 -4.70 13.53
N ASP A 240 -12.20 -4.78 14.01
CA ASP A 240 -11.27 -5.87 13.72
C ASP A 240 -11.87 -7.23 14.15
N THR A 241 -12.53 -7.91 13.22
CA THR A 241 -13.28 -9.13 13.48
C THR A 241 -12.92 -10.22 12.47
N PRO A 242 -12.93 -11.51 12.86
CA PRO A 242 -12.74 -12.62 11.93
C PRO A 242 -13.73 -12.61 10.75
N ALA A 243 -14.95 -12.10 10.96
CA ALA A 243 -15.97 -11.96 9.93
C ALA A 243 -15.56 -10.96 8.84
N ALA A 244 -14.95 -9.84 9.23
CA ALA A 244 -14.40 -8.85 8.31
C ALA A 244 -13.31 -9.47 7.41
N ARG A 245 -12.40 -10.24 8.01
CA ARG A 245 -11.35 -10.95 7.28
C ARG A 245 -11.92 -11.93 6.26
N ARG A 246 -12.89 -12.77 6.66
CA ARG A 246 -13.57 -13.72 5.74
C ARG A 246 -14.26 -13.00 4.58
N ARG A 247 -14.88 -11.85 4.84
CA ARG A 247 -15.51 -11.04 3.80
C ARG A 247 -14.49 -10.47 2.83
N ALA A 248 -13.38 -9.92 3.32
CA ALA A 248 -12.31 -9.40 2.47
C ALA A 248 -11.75 -10.48 1.52
N LEU A 249 -11.55 -11.70 2.02
CA LEU A 249 -11.13 -12.84 1.19
C LEU A 249 -12.16 -13.21 0.12
N ARG A 250 -13.47 -13.23 0.46
CA ARG A 250 -14.53 -13.51 -0.51
C ARG A 250 -14.59 -12.47 -1.63
N GLU A 251 -14.53 -11.19 -1.27
CA GLU A 251 -14.54 -10.11 -2.26
C GLU A 251 -13.29 -10.15 -3.16
N TYR A 252 -12.12 -10.47 -2.59
CA TYR A 252 -10.92 -10.71 -3.37
C TYR A 252 -11.09 -11.86 -4.36
N ALA A 253 -11.56 -13.03 -3.90
CA ALA A 253 -11.78 -14.20 -4.75
C ALA A 253 -12.74 -13.89 -5.91
N GLN A 254 -13.86 -13.21 -5.63
CA GLN A 254 -14.79 -12.75 -6.66
C GLN A 254 -14.13 -11.77 -7.64
N SER A 255 -13.28 -10.86 -7.16
CA SER A 255 -12.56 -9.92 -8.03
C SER A 255 -11.57 -10.61 -8.96
N VAL A 256 -10.93 -11.70 -8.50
CA VAL A 256 -10.02 -12.52 -9.30
C VAL A 256 -10.80 -13.27 -10.35
N GLN A 257 -11.93 -13.88 -9.98
CA GLN A 257 -12.83 -14.54 -10.93
C GLN A 257 -13.33 -13.58 -12.00
N ARG A 258 -13.85 -12.40 -11.63
CA ARG A 258 -14.28 -11.36 -12.59
C ARG A 258 -13.16 -10.94 -13.53
N ARG A 259 -11.93 -10.80 -13.04
CA ARG A 259 -10.76 -10.44 -13.86
C ARG A 259 -10.38 -11.54 -14.84
N ARG A 260 -10.35 -12.80 -14.37
CA ARG A 260 -10.09 -13.95 -15.24
C ARG A 260 -11.16 -14.03 -16.33
N ALA A 261 -12.43 -13.95 -15.96
CA ALA A 261 -13.53 -13.91 -16.92
C ALA A 261 -13.39 -12.75 -17.92
N ALA A 262 -13.06 -11.54 -17.46
CA ALA A 262 -12.86 -10.39 -18.35
C ALA A 262 -11.61 -10.51 -19.25
N ALA A 263 -10.56 -11.19 -18.80
CA ALA A 263 -9.37 -11.46 -19.60
C ALA A 263 -9.66 -12.53 -20.66
N THR A 264 -10.31 -13.62 -20.27
CA THR A 264 -10.79 -14.65 -21.20
C THR A 264 -11.74 -14.07 -22.23
N GLN A 265 -12.68 -13.22 -21.83
CA GLN A 265 -13.60 -12.56 -22.76
C GLN A 265 -12.88 -11.64 -23.75
N ARG A 266 -11.85 -10.90 -23.30
CA ARG A 266 -11.02 -10.09 -24.20
C ARG A 266 -10.26 -10.95 -25.20
N HIS A 267 -9.65 -12.03 -24.73
CA HIS A 267 -8.93 -12.96 -25.58
C HIS A 267 -9.84 -13.62 -26.63
N VAL A 268 -11.04 -14.05 -26.25
CA VAL A 268 -12.03 -14.59 -27.21
C VAL A 268 -12.48 -13.52 -28.21
N ALA A 269 -12.78 -12.30 -27.75
CA ALA A 269 -13.16 -11.20 -28.64
C ALA A 269 -12.04 -10.85 -29.64
N GLU A 270 -10.78 -10.87 -29.20
CA GLU A 270 -9.61 -10.67 -30.07
C GLU A 270 -9.51 -11.79 -31.12
N ARG A 271 -9.65 -13.07 -30.73
CA ARG A 271 -9.66 -14.20 -31.69
C ARG A 271 -10.75 -14.06 -32.74
N LEU A 272 -11.99 -13.78 -32.31
CA LEU A 272 -13.12 -13.58 -33.21
C LEU A 272 -12.92 -12.39 -34.16
N ALA A 273 -12.31 -11.29 -33.69
CA ALA A 273 -11.98 -10.15 -34.53
C ALA A 273 -11.01 -10.53 -35.66
N HIS A 274 -10.09 -11.48 -35.41
CA HIS A 274 -9.19 -12.05 -36.42
C HIS A 274 -9.83 -13.18 -37.25
N GLY A 275 -11.12 -13.50 -37.03
CA GLY A 275 -11.82 -14.56 -37.74
C GLY A 275 -11.53 -15.97 -37.24
N ASP A 276 -10.81 -16.12 -36.14
CA ASP A 276 -10.56 -17.41 -35.51
C ASP A 276 -11.78 -17.86 -34.69
N ALA A 277 -12.40 -18.96 -35.14
CA ALA A 277 -13.59 -19.55 -34.55
C ALA A 277 -13.29 -20.83 -33.76
N ASP A 278 -12.03 -21.23 -33.57
CA ASP A 278 -11.69 -22.56 -33.04
C ASP A 278 -12.27 -22.73 -31.63
N GLY A 279 -13.04 -23.81 -31.44
CA GLY A 279 -13.77 -24.13 -30.22
C GLY A 279 -15.17 -23.52 -30.12
N PHE A 280 -15.56 -22.62 -31.03
CA PHE A 280 -16.87 -21.96 -31.04
C PHE A 280 -17.61 -22.03 -32.38
N ALA A 281 -16.95 -22.53 -33.44
CA ALA A 281 -17.44 -22.52 -34.81
C ALA A 281 -18.89 -23.00 -34.98
N GLY A 282 -19.27 -24.09 -34.30
CA GLY A 282 -20.60 -24.69 -34.37
C GLY A 282 -21.66 -24.07 -33.45
N LEU A 283 -21.31 -23.09 -32.62
CA LEU A 283 -22.30 -22.46 -31.73
C LEU A 283 -23.30 -21.63 -32.52
N VAL A 284 -24.59 -21.85 -32.24
CA VAL A 284 -25.69 -21.16 -32.94
C VAL A 284 -25.92 -19.79 -32.31
N VAL A 285 -25.81 -18.75 -33.13
CA VAL A 285 -26.15 -17.36 -32.80
C VAL A 285 -27.54 -17.07 -33.33
N ARG A 286 -28.41 -16.59 -32.43
CA ARG A 286 -29.79 -16.24 -32.70
C ARG A 286 -29.96 -14.73 -32.72
N ARG A 287 -31.05 -14.28 -33.35
CA ARG A 287 -31.49 -12.87 -33.28
C ARG A 287 -31.53 -12.35 -31.84
N ASP A 288 -32.04 -13.15 -30.92
CA ASP A 288 -32.17 -12.75 -29.51
C ASP A 288 -30.81 -12.52 -28.82
N ASP A 289 -29.73 -13.18 -29.27
CA ASP A 289 -28.38 -12.93 -28.77
C ASP A 289 -27.89 -11.53 -29.17
N SER A 290 -28.26 -11.07 -30.37
CA SER A 290 -27.99 -9.71 -30.84
C SER A 290 -28.74 -8.66 -30.01
N ILE A 291 -30.02 -8.92 -29.70
CA ILE A 291 -30.81 -8.02 -28.86
C ILE A 291 -30.27 -7.98 -27.43
N ALA A 292 -29.94 -9.15 -26.87
CA ALA A 292 -29.30 -9.25 -25.55
C ALA A 292 -27.92 -8.59 -25.50
N ALA A 293 -27.21 -8.52 -26.63
CA ALA A 293 -25.97 -7.76 -26.79
C ALA A 293 -26.17 -6.23 -26.84
N GLY A 294 -27.41 -5.75 -26.86
CA GLY A 294 -27.78 -4.33 -26.90
C GLY A 294 -27.91 -3.76 -28.32
N ASN A 295 -27.95 -4.60 -29.35
CA ASN A 295 -28.22 -4.15 -30.71
C ASN A 295 -29.72 -3.87 -30.90
N CYS A 296 -30.06 -2.93 -31.77
CA CYS A 296 -31.46 -2.66 -32.10
C CYS A 296 -32.04 -3.76 -33.00
N GLY A 297 -33.36 -3.99 -32.88
CA GLY A 297 -34.07 -5.00 -33.68
C GLY A 297 -33.98 -4.74 -35.17
N SER A 298 -34.31 -3.52 -35.61
CA SER A 298 -34.26 -3.13 -37.02
C SER A 298 -32.86 -3.24 -37.63
N GLY A 299 -31.81 -2.89 -36.89
CA GLY A 299 -30.43 -3.05 -37.34
C GLY A 299 -30.02 -4.51 -37.46
N THR A 300 -30.44 -5.35 -36.51
CA THR A 300 -30.22 -6.80 -36.55
C THR A 300 -30.95 -7.42 -37.75
N ASP A 301 -32.20 -7.07 -37.97
CA ASP A 301 -33.03 -7.60 -39.06
C ASP A 301 -32.48 -7.18 -40.44
N SER A 302 -32.01 -5.92 -40.56
CA SER A 302 -31.35 -5.42 -41.77
C SER A 302 -30.03 -6.16 -42.05
N TRP A 303 -29.24 -6.45 -41.02
CA TRP A 303 -28.01 -7.22 -41.14
C TRP A 303 -28.28 -8.66 -41.59
N ILE A 304 -29.28 -9.32 -40.99
CA ILE A 304 -29.71 -10.67 -41.37
C ILE A 304 -30.17 -10.69 -42.83
N ALA A 305 -31.00 -9.73 -43.25
CA ALA A 305 -31.47 -9.67 -44.64
C ALA A 305 -30.32 -9.51 -45.66
N ALA A 306 -29.26 -8.77 -45.30
CA ALA A 306 -28.12 -8.53 -46.17
C ALA A 306 -27.15 -9.73 -46.26
N HIS A 307 -26.92 -10.44 -45.15
CA HIS A 307 -25.87 -11.46 -45.07
C HIS A 307 -26.37 -12.90 -44.94
N LEU A 308 -27.59 -13.11 -44.45
CA LEU A 308 -28.17 -14.41 -44.14
C LEU A 308 -29.68 -14.45 -44.51
N PRO A 309 -30.05 -14.18 -45.77
CA PRO A 309 -31.45 -14.01 -46.16
C PRO A 309 -32.27 -15.28 -45.87
N GLY A 310 -33.46 -15.08 -45.30
CA GLY A 310 -34.40 -16.16 -44.96
C GLY A 310 -34.06 -16.96 -43.70
N ARG A 311 -32.94 -16.65 -43.02
CA ARG A 311 -32.51 -17.37 -41.81
C ARG A 311 -32.90 -16.63 -40.54
N ARG A 312 -33.11 -17.39 -39.45
CA ARG A 312 -33.34 -16.86 -38.09
C ARG A 312 -32.17 -17.08 -37.13
N GLU A 313 -31.24 -17.93 -37.54
CA GLU A 313 -30.05 -18.30 -36.79
C GLU A 313 -28.92 -18.72 -37.74
N ALA A 314 -27.69 -18.54 -37.28
CA ALA A 314 -26.48 -18.95 -37.98
C ALA A 314 -25.39 -19.32 -36.98
N THR A 315 -24.47 -20.16 -37.40
CA THR A 315 -23.33 -20.54 -36.56
C THR A 315 -22.32 -19.40 -36.47
N VAL A 316 -21.45 -19.44 -35.45
CA VAL A 316 -20.34 -18.49 -35.32
C VAL A 316 -19.48 -18.50 -36.59
N GLN A 317 -19.21 -19.67 -37.16
CA GLN A 317 -18.43 -19.78 -38.38
C GLN A 317 -19.12 -19.12 -39.58
N GLU A 318 -20.43 -19.31 -39.75
CA GLU A 318 -21.20 -18.69 -40.82
C GLU A 318 -21.21 -17.16 -40.69
N ILE A 319 -21.37 -16.64 -39.47
CA ILE A 319 -21.31 -15.19 -39.21
C ILE A 319 -19.92 -14.65 -39.51
N LEU A 320 -18.85 -15.33 -39.09
CA LEU A 320 -17.49 -14.89 -39.38
C LEU A 320 -17.17 -14.98 -40.88
N ALA A 321 -17.73 -15.95 -41.62
CA ALA A 321 -17.55 -16.07 -43.06
C ALA A 321 -18.13 -14.88 -43.85
N THR A 322 -19.05 -14.08 -43.27
CA THR A 322 -19.56 -12.85 -43.90
C THR A 322 -18.50 -11.76 -44.06
N GLY A 323 -17.36 -11.87 -43.37
CA GLY A 323 -16.32 -10.84 -43.33
C GLY A 323 -16.65 -9.63 -42.46
N ASP A 324 -17.89 -9.49 -41.95
CA ASP A 324 -18.25 -8.39 -41.07
C ASP A 324 -17.64 -8.59 -39.67
N ARG A 325 -16.86 -7.61 -39.22
CA ARG A 325 -16.16 -7.60 -37.92
C ARG A 325 -16.56 -6.43 -37.04
N ARG A 326 -17.68 -5.77 -37.36
CA ARG A 326 -18.17 -4.67 -36.55
C ARG A 326 -18.43 -5.12 -35.10
N PRO A 327 -18.19 -4.26 -34.11
CA PRO A 327 -18.38 -4.60 -32.69
C PRO A 327 -19.77 -5.14 -32.36
N GLU A 328 -20.81 -4.72 -33.08
CA GLU A 328 -22.21 -5.16 -32.90
C GLU A 328 -22.36 -6.66 -33.20
N VAL A 329 -21.74 -7.13 -34.28
CA VAL A 329 -21.77 -8.53 -34.72
C VAL A 329 -20.98 -9.40 -33.74
N LEU A 330 -19.77 -8.96 -33.38
CA LEU A 330 -18.91 -9.67 -32.43
C LEU A 330 -19.54 -9.75 -31.04
N ARG A 331 -20.26 -8.71 -30.61
CA ARG A 331 -20.99 -8.73 -29.33
C ARG A 331 -22.11 -9.76 -29.33
N ALA A 332 -22.87 -9.92 -30.42
CA ALA A 332 -23.90 -10.95 -30.55
C ALA A 332 -23.30 -12.37 -30.45
N VAL A 333 -22.18 -12.61 -31.16
CA VAL A 333 -21.42 -13.87 -31.07
C VAL A 333 -20.95 -14.15 -29.64
N MET A 334 -20.41 -13.13 -28.96
CA MET A 334 -19.96 -13.25 -27.58
C MET A 334 -21.10 -13.58 -26.60
N VAL A 335 -22.31 -13.09 -26.84
CA VAL A 335 -23.49 -13.45 -26.05
C VAL A 335 -23.87 -14.92 -26.25
N ALA A 336 -23.88 -15.41 -27.50
CA ALA A 336 -24.14 -16.82 -27.79
C ALA A 336 -23.10 -17.76 -27.13
N ILE A 337 -21.81 -17.39 -27.14
CA ILE A 337 -20.75 -18.13 -26.44
C ILE A 337 -21.01 -18.18 -24.93
N ARG A 338 -21.36 -17.05 -24.31
CA ARG A 338 -21.68 -17.02 -22.87
C ARG A 338 -22.89 -17.88 -22.55
N ARG A 339 -23.94 -17.82 -23.37
CA ARG A 339 -25.14 -18.66 -23.20
C ARG A 339 -24.77 -20.15 -23.19
N ALA A 340 -24.01 -20.60 -24.18
CA ALA A 340 -23.57 -21.99 -24.27
C ALA A 340 -22.70 -22.43 -23.07
N GLN A 341 -21.80 -21.53 -22.60
CA GLN A 341 -21.00 -21.78 -21.39
C GLN A 341 -21.87 -21.93 -20.14
N HIS A 342 -22.92 -21.11 -19.99
CA HIS A 342 -23.86 -21.25 -18.87
C HIS A 342 -24.66 -22.56 -18.94
N GLU A 343 -25.14 -22.94 -20.12
CA GLU A 343 -25.88 -24.20 -20.33
C GLU A 343 -25.03 -25.44 -19.98
N SER A 344 -23.74 -25.44 -20.37
CA SER A 344 -22.82 -26.54 -20.02
C SER A 344 -22.59 -26.70 -18.50
N VAL A 345 -22.60 -25.59 -17.74
CA VAL A 345 -22.43 -25.64 -16.29
C VAL A 345 -23.68 -26.19 -15.60
N THR A 346 -24.87 -25.85 -16.10
CA THR A 346 -26.14 -26.33 -15.54
C THR A 346 -26.40 -27.81 -15.85
N GLN A 347 -25.89 -28.36 -16.95
CA GLN A 347 -26.02 -29.79 -17.27
C GLN A 347 -25.07 -30.70 -16.48
N THR A 348 -23.99 -30.13 -15.92
CA THR A 348 -22.97 -30.89 -15.18
C THR A 348 -23.16 -30.81 -13.65
N ALA A 349 -24.10 -29.98 -13.18
CA ALA A 349 -24.48 -29.81 -11.79
C ALA A 349 -25.78 -30.57 -11.49
#